data_AF-A0A381N9C0-F1
#
_entry.id   AF-A0A381N9C0-F1
#
_cell.length_a   1.000
_cell.length_b   1.000
_cell.length_c   1.000
_cell.angle_alpha   90.00
_cell.angle_beta   90.00
_cell.angle_gamma   90.00
#
_symmetry.space_group_name_H-M   'P 1'
#
loop_
_entity.id
_entity.type
_entity.pdbx_description
1 polymer ?
#
loop_
_entity_poly.entity_id
_entity_poly.type
_entity_poly.pdbx_seq_one_letter_code
_entity_poly.pdbx_strand_id
1 'polypeptide(L)'
;MTSPAIAQFIDAAGRRRRMVIRLDATAGVPLYEQLRAQVSVMVAVGHLEPGCRLPTVRALAATLGMAPGTVAHAYRELERDGSLVGQGRRGTFVADEPPHSEPLRQRRERLAAAADRFAFELRQVGLAADEGHGLLDEAIHRLASEEEATAG
;
A
#
# COMPACT_ATOMS: atom_id res chain seq x y z
N MET A 1 15.32 14.96 -12.87
CA MET A 1 14.69 14.63 -11.56
C MET A 1 13.18 14.64 -11.75
N THR A 2 12.54 13.48 -11.77
CA THR A 2 11.08 13.43 -11.96
C THR A 2 10.38 13.66 -10.62
N SER A 3 9.63 14.75 -10.51
CA SER A 3 8.89 15.07 -9.29
C SER A 3 7.78 14.05 -9.05
N PRO A 4 7.56 13.63 -7.79
CA PRO A 4 6.41 12.79 -7.44
C PRO A 4 5.11 13.55 -7.65
N ALA A 5 4.13 12.90 -8.28
CA ALA A 5 2.78 13.39 -8.44
C ALA A 5 1.87 12.83 -7.33
N ILE A 6 0.92 13.65 -6.87
CA ILE A 6 -0.02 13.27 -5.81
C ILE A 6 -1.42 13.12 -6.41
N ALA A 7 -1.98 11.92 -6.35
CA ALA A 7 -3.35 11.64 -6.77
C ALA A 7 -4.26 11.37 -5.56
N GLN A 8 -5.54 11.72 -5.68
CA GLN A 8 -6.53 11.47 -4.63
C GLN A 8 -7.32 10.19 -4.91
N PHE A 9 -7.64 9.44 -3.86
CA PHE A 9 -8.53 8.27 -3.90
C PHE A 9 -9.51 8.32 -2.72
N ILE A 10 -10.51 7.44 -2.72
CA ILE A 10 -11.47 7.30 -1.63
C ILE A 10 -11.22 5.98 -0.91
N ASP A 11 -11.05 6.00 0.41
CA ASP A 11 -10.92 4.77 1.19
C ASP A 11 -12.26 4.05 1.39
N ALA A 12 -12.23 2.84 1.96
CA ALA A 12 -13.43 2.03 2.21
C ALA A 12 -14.47 2.74 3.11
N ALA A 13 -14.04 3.71 3.92
CA ALA A 13 -14.90 4.52 4.78
C ALA A 13 -15.43 5.79 4.07
N GLY A 14 -15.13 5.99 2.79
CA GLY A 14 -15.58 7.16 2.02
C GLY A 14 -14.71 8.41 2.19
N ARG A 15 -13.57 8.33 2.88
CA ARG A 15 -12.69 9.49 3.13
C ARG A 15 -11.72 9.69 1.98
N ARG A 16 -11.41 10.95 1.67
CA ARG A 16 -10.38 11.30 0.68
C ARG A 16 -8.99 11.04 1.24
N ARG A 17 -8.20 10.25 0.52
CA ARG A 17 -6.80 9.91 0.83
C ARG A 17 -5.92 10.27 -0.36
N ARG A 18 -4.60 10.25 -0.15
CA ARG A 18 -3.60 10.60 -1.17
C ARG A 18 -2.70 9.40 -1.46
N MET A 19 -2.41 9.18 -2.74
CA MET A 19 -1.36 8.28 -3.20
C MET A 19 -0.27 9.09 -3.89
N VAL A 20 0.97 8.68 -3.71
CA VAL A 20 2.14 9.33 -4.31
C VAL A 20 2.65 8.40 -5.41
N ILE A 21 2.83 8.94 -6.61
CA ILE A 21 3.29 8.19 -7.77
C ILE A 21 4.48 8.94 -8.38
N ARG A 22 5.57 8.23 -8.64
CA ARG A 22 6.76 8.77 -9.29
C ARG A 22 7.05 7.95 -10.54
N LEU A 23 7.03 8.61 -11.69
CA LEU A 23 7.30 7.97 -12.97
C LEU A 23 8.64 8.46 -13.52
N ASP A 24 9.27 7.67 -14.37
CA ASP A 24 10.49 8.04 -15.07
C ASP A 24 10.42 7.59 -16.53
N ALA A 25 10.17 8.54 -17.43
CA ALA A 25 10.12 8.24 -18.87
C ALA A 25 11.48 7.92 -19.49
N THR A 26 12.59 8.21 -18.77
CA THR A 26 13.94 7.88 -19.20
C THR A 26 14.39 6.49 -18.75
N ALA A 27 13.68 5.90 -17.79
CA ALA A 27 13.88 4.52 -17.41
C ALA A 27 13.48 3.59 -18.58
N GLY A 28 14.24 2.51 -18.81
CA GLY A 28 13.95 1.51 -19.85
C GLY A 28 12.67 0.68 -19.61
N VAL A 29 11.89 1.02 -18.60
CA VAL A 29 10.63 0.34 -18.23
C VAL A 29 9.45 1.20 -18.71
N PRO A 30 8.45 0.64 -19.41
CA PRO A 30 7.27 1.39 -19.85
C PRO A 30 6.49 2.07 -18.72
N LEU A 31 5.96 3.28 -18.96
CA LEU A 31 5.24 4.07 -17.94
C LEU A 31 4.00 3.36 -17.36
N TYR A 32 3.27 2.59 -18.17
CA TYR A 32 2.12 1.83 -17.66
C TYR A 32 2.57 0.77 -16.64
N GLU A 33 3.74 0.17 -16.84
CA GLU A 33 4.29 -0.87 -15.98
C GLU A 33 4.84 -0.27 -14.69
N GLN A 34 5.47 0.90 -14.76
CA GLN A 34 5.88 1.65 -13.57
C GLN A 34 4.68 2.06 -12.71
N LEU A 35 3.58 2.49 -13.33
CA LEU A 35 2.33 2.80 -12.63
C LEU A 35 1.72 1.54 -12.01
N ARG A 36 1.61 0.46 -12.79
CA ARG A 36 1.11 -0.84 -12.34
C ARG A 36 1.87 -1.30 -11.10
N ALA A 37 3.19 -1.35 -11.17
CA ALA A 37 4.06 -1.78 -10.08
C ALA A 37 3.84 -0.95 -8.79
N GLN A 38 3.80 0.38 -8.90
CA GLN A 38 3.57 1.25 -7.74
C GLN A 38 2.19 1.04 -7.10
N VAL A 39 1.13 0.86 -7.90
CA VAL A 39 -0.20 0.57 -7.38
C VAL A 39 -0.23 -0.82 -6.73
N SER A 40 0.37 -1.84 -7.34
CA SER A 40 0.49 -3.18 -6.76
C SER A 40 1.20 -3.15 -5.41
N VAL A 41 2.30 -2.39 -5.28
CA VAL A 41 3.00 -2.21 -4.00
C VAL A 41 2.09 -1.57 -2.96
N MET A 42 1.39 -0.48 -3.31
CA MET A 42 0.48 0.20 -2.38
C MET A 42 -0.68 -0.71 -1.92
N VAL A 43 -1.18 -1.60 -2.77
CA VAL A 43 -2.15 -2.64 -2.39
C VAL A 43 -1.50 -3.68 -1.47
N ALA A 44 -0.32 -4.18 -1.83
CA ALA A 44 0.41 -5.19 -1.06
C ALA A 44 0.76 -4.69 0.36
N VAL A 45 1.17 -3.43 0.53
CA VAL A 45 1.47 -2.87 1.86
C VAL A 45 0.24 -2.35 2.61
N GLY A 46 -0.95 -2.40 2.01
CA GLY A 46 -2.20 -1.97 2.64
C GLY A 46 -2.43 -0.45 2.65
N HIS A 47 -1.64 0.33 1.91
CA HIS A 47 -1.93 1.76 1.70
C HIS A 47 -3.21 1.96 0.87
N LEU A 48 -3.45 1.04 -0.07
CA LEU A 48 -4.70 0.87 -0.79
C LEU A 48 -5.38 -0.38 -0.25
N GLU A 49 -6.20 -0.21 0.78
CA GLU A 49 -6.97 -1.29 1.40
C GLU A 49 -8.06 -1.83 0.45
N PRO A 50 -8.51 -3.08 0.64
CA PRO A 50 -9.69 -3.62 -0.02
C PRO A 50 -10.89 -2.65 0.03
N GLY A 51 -11.58 -2.48 -1.10
CA GLY A 51 -12.71 -1.56 -1.21
C GLY A 51 -12.34 -0.09 -1.41
N CYS A 52 -11.06 0.30 -1.37
CA CYS A 52 -10.64 1.63 -1.80
C CYS A 52 -11.04 1.89 -3.26
N ARG A 53 -11.64 3.06 -3.54
CA ARG A 53 -11.97 3.52 -4.89
C ARG A 53 -10.84 4.36 -5.46
N LEU A 54 -10.24 3.89 -6.55
CA LEU A 54 -9.16 4.59 -7.24
C LEU A 54 -9.68 5.80 -8.04
N PRO A 55 -8.82 6.78 -8.35
CA PRO A 55 -9.16 7.84 -9.28
C PRO A 55 -9.54 7.27 -10.65
N THR A 56 -10.37 7.99 -11.39
CA THR A 56 -10.73 7.55 -12.75
C THR A 56 -9.51 7.62 -13.67
N VAL A 57 -9.50 6.82 -14.73
CA VAL A 57 -8.45 6.85 -15.76
C VAL A 57 -8.14 8.27 -16.22
N ARG A 58 -9.17 9.08 -16.51
CA ARG A 58 -9.00 10.46 -16.96
C ARG A 58 -8.44 11.37 -15.87
N ALA A 59 -8.91 11.23 -14.63
CA ALA A 59 -8.42 12.03 -13.51
C ALA A 59 -6.95 11.72 -13.21
N LEU A 60 -6.60 10.44 -13.13
CA LEU A 60 -5.22 10.02 -12.86
C LEU A 60 -4.29 10.40 -14.02
N ALA A 61 -4.73 10.21 -15.27
CA ALA A 61 -3.96 10.64 -16.45
C ALA A 61 -3.64 12.14 -16.42
N ALA A 62 -4.62 12.98 -16.07
CA ALA A 62 -4.42 14.41 -15.93
C ALA A 62 -3.43 14.75 -14.79
N THR A 63 -3.53 14.07 -13.65
CA THR A 63 -2.59 14.26 -12.52
C THR A 63 -1.16 13.84 -12.87
N LEU A 64 -0.99 12.76 -13.62
CA LEU A 64 0.32 12.20 -13.96
C LEU A 64 0.92 12.78 -15.26
N GLY A 65 0.17 13.60 -16.00
CA GLY A 65 0.58 14.05 -17.34
C GLY A 65 0.72 12.89 -18.35
N MET A 66 -0.05 11.82 -18.18
CA MET A 66 0.00 10.62 -19.02
C MET A 66 -1.12 10.59 -20.06
N ALA A 67 -0.92 9.82 -21.13
CA ALA A 67 -2.02 9.48 -22.02
C ALA A 67 -3.06 8.62 -21.28
N PRO A 68 -4.38 8.88 -21.41
CA PRO A 68 -5.42 8.08 -20.77
C PRO A 68 -5.34 6.59 -21.11
N GLY A 69 -4.94 6.25 -22.33
CA GLY A 69 -4.74 4.86 -22.77
C GLY A 69 -3.68 4.11 -21.95
N THR A 70 -2.62 4.80 -21.50
CA THR A 70 -1.54 4.22 -20.69
C THR A 70 -2.01 3.90 -19.28
N VAL A 71 -2.80 4.79 -18.67
CA VAL A 71 -3.43 4.53 -17.36
C VAL A 71 -4.47 3.42 -17.47
N ALA A 72 -5.30 3.43 -18.52
CA ALA A 72 -6.26 2.36 -18.78
C ALA A 72 -5.56 1.00 -19.02
N HIS A 73 -4.37 0.98 -19.62
CA HIS A 73 -3.57 -0.23 -19.75
C HIS A 73 -3.13 -0.73 -18.37
N ALA A 74 -2.55 0.13 -17.53
CA ALA A 74 -2.13 -0.25 -16.19
C ALA A 74 -3.29 -0.81 -15.35
N TYR A 75 -4.47 -0.16 -15.38
CA TYR A 75 -5.64 -0.62 -14.64
C TYR A 75 -6.17 -1.96 -15.15
N ARG A 76 -6.18 -2.20 -16.47
CA ARG A 76 -6.57 -3.49 -17.02
C ARG A 76 -5.64 -4.62 -16.60
N GLU A 77 -4.33 -4.38 -16.55
CA GLU A 77 -3.39 -5.39 -16.07
C GLU A 77 -3.59 -5.68 -14.57
N LEU A 78 -3.89 -4.66 -13.76
CA LEU A 78 -4.25 -4.83 -12.34
C LEU A 78 -5.61 -5.49 -12.12
N GLU A 79 -6.55 -5.34 -13.05
CA GLU A 79 -7.83 -6.08 -13.00
C GLU A 79 -7.61 -7.54 -13.41
N ARG A 80 -6.76 -7.78 -14.42
CA ARG A 80 -6.39 -9.11 -14.89
C ARG A 80 -5.62 -9.91 -13.84
N ASP A 81 -4.73 -9.25 -13.10
CA ASP A 81 -4.01 -9.88 -12.00
C ASP A 81 -4.89 -10.06 -10.74
N GLY A 82 -6.05 -9.40 -10.65
CA GLY A 82 -6.99 -9.52 -9.53
C GLY A 82 -6.73 -8.52 -8.41
N SER A 83 -5.79 -7.58 -8.55
CA SER A 83 -5.56 -6.52 -7.58
C SER A 83 -6.70 -5.49 -7.54
N LEU A 84 -7.31 -5.23 -8.68
CA LEU A 84 -8.42 -4.30 -8.85
C LEU A 84 -9.66 -5.00 -9.40
N VAL A 85 -10.81 -4.38 -9.19
CA VAL A 85 -12.09 -4.76 -9.77
C VAL A 85 -12.81 -3.55 -10.33
N GLY A 86 -13.22 -3.65 -11.60
CA GLY A 86 -14.07 -2.67 -12.26
C GLY A 86 -15.54 -2.87 -11.89
N GLN A 87 -16.21 -1.83 -11.40
CA GLN A 87 -17.65 -1.84 -11.07
C GLN A 87 -18.46 -0.90 -11.98
N GLY A 88 -18.15 -0.88 -13.28
CA GLY A 88 -18.84 -0.08 -14.29
C GLY A 88 -18.91 1.41 -13.91
N ARG A 89 -20.12 1.95 -13.76
CA ARG A 89 -20.35 3.37 -13.42
C ARG A 89 -19.86 3.77 -12.03
N ARG A 90 -19.63 2.80 -11.12
CA ARG A 90 -19.15 3.07 -9.75
C ARG A 90 -17.64 3.35 -9.71
N GLY A 91 -16.91 2.94 -10.75
CA GLY A 91 -15.47 3.13 -10.88
C GLY A 91 -14.67 1.85 -10.66
N THR A 92 -13.37 2.02 -10.41
CA THR A 92 -12.41 0.94 -10.16
C THR A 92 -12.05 0.91 -8.68
N PHE A 93 -12.06 -0.28 -8.09
CA PHE A 93 -11.83 -0.51 -6.67
C PHE A 93 -10.70 -1.51 -6.46
N VAL A 94 -10.04 -1.47 -5.30
CA VAL A 94 -9.18 -2.57 -4.85
C VAL A 94 -10.07 -3.78 -4.57
N ALA A 95 -9.65 -4.96 -5.06
CA ALA A 95 -10.37 -6.21 -4.84
C ALA A 95 -10.46 -6.56 -3.34
N ASP A 96 -11.41 -7.42 -2.96
CA ASP A 96 -11.59 -7.84 -1.57
C ASP A 96 -10.41 -8.70 -1.06
N GLU A 97 -9.81 -9.49 -1.95
CA GLU A 97 -8.70 -10.39 -1.66
C GLU A 97 -7.64 -10.34 -2.80
N PRO A 98 -6.86 -9.24 -2.89
CA PRO A 98 -5.90 -9.09 -3.98
C PRO A 98 -4.70 -10.05 -3.82
N PRO A 99 -4.10 -10.54 -4.92
CA PRO A 99 -3.17 -11.69 -4.93
C PRO A 99 -1.88 -11.51 -4.13
N HIS A 100 -1.54 -10.27 -3.78
CA HIS A 100 -0.32 -9.90 -3.07
C HIS A 100 -0.61 -9.26 -1.71
N SER A 101 -1.87 -9.20 -1.29
CA SER A 101 -2.17 -8.94 0.10
C SER A 101 -2.20 -10.27 0.84
N GLU A 102 -1.32 -10.49 1.81
CA GLU A 102 -1.76 -11.25 2.98
C GLU A 102 -3.05 -10.55 3.45
N PRO A 103 -4.22 -11.20 3.48
CA PRO A 103 -5.47 -10.54 3.84
C PRO A 103 -5.31 -9.79 5.16
N LEU A 104 -5.93 -8.61 5.34
CA LEU A 104 -5.77 -7.81 6.57
C LEU A 104 -6.05 -8.65 7.83
N ARG A 105 -7.02 -9.57 7.73
CA ARG A 105 -7.31 -10.56 8.78
C ARG A 105 -6.10 -11.43 9.10
N GLN A 106 -5.44 -12.01 8.10
CA GLN A 106 -4.28 -12.88 8.28
C GLN A 106 -3.06 -12.11 8.82
N ARG A 107 -2.86 -10.86 8.38
CA ARG A 107 -1.85 -9.96 8.98
C ARG A 107 -2.11 -9.71 10.46
N ARG A 108 -3.37 -9.44 10.82
CA ARG A 108 -3.77 -9.21 12.22
C ARG A 108 -3.64 -10.47 13.06
N GLU A 109 -3.98 -11.63 12.52
CA GLU A 109 -3.77 -12.93 13.18
C GLU A 109 -2.28 -13.18 13.43
N ARG A 110 -1.42 -12.90 12.43
CA ARG A 110 0.04 -13.00 12.57
C ARG A 110 0.61 -12.02 13.60
N LEU A 111 0.13 -10.77 13.61
CA LEU A 111 0.52 -9.77 14.61
C LEU A 111 0.04 -10.15 16.01
N ALA A 112 -1.19 -10.65 16.15
CA ALA A 112 -1.74 -11.11 17.42
C ALA A 112 -0.91 -12.27 17.98
N ALA A 113 -0.54 -13.24 17.15
CA ALA A 113 0.34 -14.34 17.56
C ALA A 113 1.76 -13.86 17.94
N ALA A 114 2.24 -12.75 17.38
CA ALA A 114 3.49 -12.13 17.81
C ALA A 114 3.33 -11.41 19.16
N ALA A 115 2.22 -10.69 19.36
CA ALA A 115 1.89 -10.04 20.62
C ALA A 115 1.72 -11.05 21.77
N ASP A 116 1.08 -12.20 21.52
CA ASP A 116 0.93 -13.26 22.51
C ASP A 116 2.28 -13.83 22.95
N ARG A 117 3.19 -14.05 21.99
CA ARG A 117 4.56 -14.49 22.28
C ARG A 117 5.30 -13.45 23.12
N PHE A 118 5.21 -12.18 22.74
CA PHE A 118 5.84 -11.10 23.51
C PHE A 118 5.29 -10.99 24.93
N ALA A 119 3.97 -11.08 25.11
CA ALA A 119 3.33 -11.05 26.42
C ALA A 119 3.75 -12.25 27.30
N PHE A 120 3.95 -13.42 26.70
CA PHE A 120 4.46 -14.60 27.39
C PHE A 120 5.90 -14.37 27.88
N GLU A 121 6.78 -13.86 27.02
CA GLU A 121 8.17 -13.53 27.38
C GLU A 121 8.25 -12.48 28.50
N LEU A 122 7.46 -11.40 28.42
CA LEU A 122 7.37 -10.39 29.48
C LEU A 122 7.03 -11.02 30.84
N ARG A 123 6.07 -11.95 30.86
CA ARG A 123 5.70 -12.66 32.09
C ARG A 123 6.80 -13.58 32.59
N GLN A 124 7.55 -14.24 31.72
CA GLN A 124 8.66 -15.11 32.13
C GLN A 124 9.81 -14.33 32.75
N VAL A 125 10.10 -13.15 32.22
CA VAL A 125 11.18 -12.27 32.73
C VAL A 125 10.71 -11.46 33.95
N GLY A 126 9.39 -11.33 34.16
CA GLY A 126 8.81 -10.65 35.32
C GLY A 126 8.74 -9.13 35.18
N LEU A 127 8.73 -8.61 33.95
CA LEU A 127 8.61 -7.18 33.67
C LEU A 127 7.15 -6.73 33.70
N ALA A 128 6.95 -5.48 34.11
CA ALA A 128 5.64 -4.86 34.07
C ALA A 128 5.24 -4.48 32.62
N ALA A 129 3.93 -4.35 32.37
CA ALA A 129 3.41 -4.16 31.02
C ALA A 129 3.85 -2.80 30.41
N ASP A 130 3.99 -1.78 31.24
CA ASP A 130 4.50 -0.45 30.88
C ASP A 130 5.97 -0.50 30.45
N GLU A 131 6.82 -1.22 31.18
CA GLU A 131 8.21 -1.47 30.76
C GLU A 131 8.27 -2.24 29.44
N GLY A 132 7.40 -3.25 29.28
CA GLY A 132 7.29 -4.00 28.03
C GLY A 132 6.88 -3.14 26.83
N HIS A 133 5.91 -2.25 26.99
CA HIS A 133 5.54 -1.32 25.93
C HIS A 133 6.72 -0.41 25.54
N GLY A 134 7.48 0.10 26.52
CA GLY A 134 8.68 0.90 26.25
C GLY A 134 9.72 0.15 25.40
N LEU A 135 9.99 -1.12 25.73
CA LEU A 135 10.91 -1.96 24.95
C LEU A 135 10.42 -2.22 23.51
N LEU A 136 9.11 -2.41 23.33
CA LEU A 136 8.51 -2.58 22.01
C LEU A 136 8.62 -1.30 21.18
N ASP A 137 8.33 -0.15 21.77
CA ASP A 137 8.43 1.16 21.11
C ASP A 137 9.88 1.46 20.69
N GLU A 138 10.85 1.21 21.56
CA GLU A 138 12.28 1.34 21.22
C GLU A 138 12.68 0.40 20.06
N ALA A 139 12.18 -0.83 20.05
CA ALA A 139 12.47 -1.78 18.97
C ALA A 139 11.88 -1.33 17.63
N ILE A 140 10.68 -0.77 17.64
CA ILE A 140 10.04 -0.19 16.45
C ILE A 140 10.88 0.98 15.91
N HIS A 141 11.30 1.90 16.79
CA HIS A 141 12.11 3.05 16.40
C HIS A 141 13.47 2.65 15.83
N ARG A 142 14.12 1.62 16.41
CA ARG A 142 15.40 1.09 15.92
C ARG A 142 15.28 0.54 14.49
N LEU A 143 14.27 -0.29 14.24
CA LEU A 143 14.04 -0.87 12.90
C LEU A 143 13.76 0.21 11.85
N ALA A 144 12.99 1.25 12.19
CA ALA A 144 12.75 2.38 11.30
C ALA A 144 14.04 3.13 10.94
N SER A 145 14.96 3.29 11.90
CA SER A 145 16.26 3.94 11.66
C SER A 145 17.24 3.12 10.82
N GLU A 146 17.17 1.78 10.88
CA GLU A 146 18.01 0.88 10.09
C GLU A 146 17.59 0.83 8.62
N GLU A 147 16.29 0.92 8.34
CA GLU A 147 15.74 1.01 6.97
C GLU A 147 16.18 2.30 6.26
N GLU A 148 16.26 3.42 6.97
CA GLU A 148 16.74 4.70 6.44
C GLU A 148 18.26 4.71 6.17
N ALA A 149 19.05 4.02 7.00
CA ALA A 149 20.51 3.93 6.83
C ALA A 149 20.93 3.01 5.67
N THR A 150 20.10 2.05 5.29
CA THR A 150 20.39 1.10 4.20
C THR A 150 19.98 1.65 2.82
N ALA A 151 19.24 2.76 2.78
CA ALA A 151 18.73 3.40 1.56
C ALA A 151 19.54 4.63 1.09
N GLY A 152 20.59 5.01 1.82
CA GLY A 152 21.50 6.13 1.50
C GLY A 152 22.87 5.65 1.00
#